data_AF-A0A9D8DSR7-F1
#
_entry.id   AF-A0A9D8DSR7-F1
#
_cell.length_a   1.000
_cell.length_b   1.000
_cell.length_c   1.000
_cell.angle_alpha   90.00
_cell.angle_beta   90.00
_cell.angle_gamma   90.00
#
_symmetry.space_group_name_H-M   'P 1'
#
loop_
_entity.id
_entity.type
_entity.pdbx_description
1 polymer ?
#
loop_
_entity_poly.entity_id
_entity_poly.type
_entity_poly.pdbx_seq_one_letter_code
_entity_poly.pdbx_strand_id
1 'polypeptide(L)'
;MRYDDAAAPSEEGAVARLRARGTDARRRLATIVEQALDAVFESNFDVRSAWEALELLDAPETRVKESVARRATEWAATRAVVRVGSRFGARVAGRLAVPVGLALEFGFAARDGVRELQVLAGFLVHRLRAAGHPVDRELVRRATLAVYLEPARRPDLRTPVARRALAVARVWSVDAIPLTDRRRQQRTRARVDFIARLDLDVLHHDWVLASAVDVGDVPHRPHPPGELPPGRPD
;
A
#
# COMPACT_ATOMS: atom_id res chain seq x y z
N MET A 1 -26.73 39.66 -29.08
CA MET A 1 -26.30 39.11 -27.78
C MET A 1 -26.26 37.60 -27.93
N ARG A 2 -25.09 37.04 -28.31
CA ARG A 2 -24.90 35.59 -28.42
C ARG A 2 -24.74 35.05 -26.99
N TYR A 3 -25.63 34.15 -26.60
CA TYR A 3 -25.42 33.32 -25.42
C TYR A 3 -24.29 32.36 -25.77
N ASP A 4 -23.13 32.52 -25.14
CA ASP A 4 -22.10 31.49 -25.15
C ASP A 4 -22.71 30.25 -24.51
N ASP A 5 -22.97 29.27 -25.37
CA ASP A 5 -23.43 27.95 -25.01
C ASP A 5 -22.26 27.25 -24.30
N ALA A 6 -22.19 27.46 -22.98
CA ALA A 6 -21.21 26.83 -22.12
C ALA A 6 -21.48 25.33 -22.14
N ALA A 7 -20.84 24.65 -23.10
CA ALA A 7 -20.96 23.22 -23.35
C ALA A 7 -20.86 22.46 -22.02
N ALA A 8 -21.98 21.85 -21.61
CA ALA A 8 -22.01 21.02 -20.43
C ALA A 8 -20.90 19.96 -20.55
N PRO A 9 -20.10 19.74 -19.48
CA PRO A 9 -18.99 18.79 -19.55
C PRO A 9 -19.52 17.41 -19.93
N SER A 10 -18.98 16.83 -21.01
CA SER A 10 -19.41 15.51 -21.50
C SER A 10 -19.26 14.44 -20.42
N GLU A 11 -20.20 13.49 -20.38
CA GLU A 11 -20.19 12.36 -19.44
C GLU A 11 -18.88 11.56 -19.54
N GLU A 12 -18.34 11.42 -20.75
CA GLU A 12 -17.06 10.77 -21.02
C GLU A 12 -15.89 11.48 -20.33
N GLY A 13 -15.89 12.83 -20.36
CA GLY A 13 -14.91 13.64 -19.63
C GLY A 13 -15.04 13.49 -18.11
N ALA A 14 -16.26 13.33 -17.58
CA ALA A 14 -16.48 13.10 -16.17
C ALA A 14 -15.95 11.72 -15.71
N VAL A 15 -16.20 10.67 -16.49
CA VAL A 15 -15.70 9.30 -16.23
C VAL A 15 -14.17 9.25 -16.28
N ALA A 16 -13.55 9.90 -17.28
CA ALA A 16 -12.10 9.97 -17.39
C ALA A 16 -11.46 10.65 -16.16
N ARG A 17 -12.02 11.77 -15.69
CA ARG A 17 -11.55 12.47 -14.49
C ARG A 17 -11.70 11.62 -13.22
N LEU A 18 -12.79 10.87 -13.09
CA LEU A 18 -13.00 9.96 -11.96
C LEU A 18 -11.97 8.83 -11.95
N ARG A 19 -11.70 8.20 -13.11
CA ARG A 19 -10.67 7.15 -13.24
C ARG A 19 -9.27 7.69 -12.94
N ALA A 20 -8.93 8.88 -13.44
CA ALA A 20 -7.66 9.53 -13.17
C ALA A 20 -7.46 9.79 -11.66
N ARG A 21 -8.49 10.32 -10.98
CA ARG A 21 -8.46 10.55 -9.53
C ARG A 21 -8.31 9.26 -8.72
N GLY A 22 -8.99 8.18 -9.12
CA GLY A 22 -8.85 6.88 -8.48
C GLY A 22 -7.43 6.30 -8.64
N THR A 23 -6.80 6.52 -9.79
CA THR A 23 -5.42 6.08 -10.05
C THR A 23 -4.42 6.88 -9.21
N ASP A 24 -4.57 8.20 -9.12
CA ASP A 24 -3.72 9.06 -8.28
C ASP A 24 -3.85 8.70 -6.78
N ALA A 25 -5.07 8.47 -6.30
CA ALA A 25 -5.30 8.06 -4.91
C ALA A 25 -4.59 6.75 -4.57
N ARG A 26 -4.66 5.74 -5.44
CA ARG A 26 -3.98 4.45 -5.23
C ARG A 26 -2.45 4.58 -5.24
N ARG A 27 -1.89 5.43 -6.11
CA ARG A 27 -0.44 5.69 -6.12
C ARG A 27 0.01 6.32 -4.80
N ARG A 28 -0.74 7.30 -4.29
CA ARG A 28 -0.42 7.91 -2.98
C ARG A 28 -0.53 6.91 -1.83
N LEU A 29 -1.56 6.06 -1.84
CA LEU A 29 -1.68 4.98 -0.84
C LEU A 29 -0.52 4.00 -0.92
N ALA A 30 -0.05 3.66 -2.13
CA ALA A 30 1.14 2.83 -2.30
C ALA A 30 2.39 3.51 -1.68
N THR A 31 2.56 4.81 -1.87
CA THR A 31 3.62 5.58 -1.20
C THR A 31 3.48 5.54 0.34
N ILE A 32 2.25 5.63 0.86
CA ILE A 32 2.00 5.52 2.32
C ILE A 32 2.36 4.12 2.83
N VAL A 33 2.04 3.06 2.07
CA VAL A 33 2.41 1.67 2.39
C VAL A 33 3.93 1.52 2.51
N GLU A 34 4.68 2.05 1.55
CA GLU A 34 6.15 2.01 1.57
C GLU A 34 6.72 2.79 2.77
N GLN A 35 6.24 4.02 2.99
CA GLN A 35 6.64 4.83 4.15
C GLN A 35 6.32 4.18 5.50
N ALA A 36 5.20 3.47 5.59
CA ALA A 36 4.80 2.76 6.80
C ALA A 36 5.80 1.66 7.15
N LEU A 37 6.24 0.88 6.15
CA LEU A 37 7.25 -0.16 6.33
C LEU A 37 8.62 0.42 6.67
N ASP A 38 8.99 1.55 6.08
CA ASP A 38 10.27 2.22 6.36
C ASP A 38 10.36 2.72 7.80
N ALA A 39 9.24 3.24 8.30
CA ALA A 39 9.15 3.71 9.68
C ALA A 39 9.48 2.62 10.72
N VAL A 40 9.28 1.33 10.41
CA VAL A 40 9.64 0.21 11.30
C VAL A 40 11.15 0.16 11.56
N PHE A 41 11.96 0.38 10.52
CA PHE A 41 13.41 0.38 10.62
C PHE A 41 13.96 1.64 11.30
N GLU A 42 13.28 2.78 11.11
CA GLU A 42 13.69 4.04 11.73
C GLU A 42 13.36 4.12 13.23
N SER A 43 12.34 3.38 13.68
CA SER A 43 11.81 3.50 15.05
C SER A 43 12.23 2.40 16.00
N ASN A 44 12.99 1.40 15.53
CA ASN A 44 13.22 0.15 16.26
C ASN A 44 11.91 -0.44 16.80
N PHE A 45 10.86 -0.43 15.97
CA PHE A 45 9.57 -1.01 16.35
C PHE A 45 9.69 -2.54 16.43
N ASP A 46 9.85 -3.03 17.66
CA ASP A 46 10.08 -4.44 17.98
C ASP A 46 8.78 -5.07 18.47
N VAL A 47 8.33 -6.13 17.80
CA VAL A 47 7.17 -6.92 18.19
C VAL A 47 7.67 -8.34 18.40
N ARG A 48 7.70 -8.79 19.65
CA ARG A 48 8.51 -9.93 20.09
C ARG A 48 7.81 -11.27 19.92
N SER A 49 6.49 -11.26 19.80
CA SER A 49 5.71 -12.49 19.73
C SER A 49 4.43 -12.32 18.91
N ALA A 50 3.88 -13.45 18.48
CA ALA A 50 2.57 -13.49 17.84
C ALA A 50 1.46 -12.97 18.77
N TRP A 51 1.57 -13.24 20.08
CA TRP A 51 0.63 -12.72 21.08
C TRP A 51 0.70 -11.19 21.15
N GLU A 52 1.90 -10.63 21.30
CA GLU A 52 2.09 -9.17 21.30
C GLU A 52 1.62 -8.52 20.00
N ALA A 53 1.84 -9.18 18.86
CA ALA A 53 1.33 -8.72 17.57
C ALA A 53 -0.20 -8.65 17.54
N LEU A 54 -0.90 -9.61 18.17
CA LEU A 54 -2.36 -9.63 18.27
C LEU A 54 -2.92 -8.72 19.36
N GLU A 55 -2.12 -8.39 20.39
CA GLU A 55 -2.49 -7.45 21.46
C GLU A 55 -2.33 -5.98 21.02
N LEU A 56 -1.21 -5.63 20.35
CA LEU A 56 -1.22 -4.56 19.33
C LEU A 56 -2.28 -4.96 18.27
N LEU A 57 -2.68 -4.24 17.25
CA LEU A 57 -3.86 -4.63 16.41
C LEU A 57 -5.23 -4.69 17.14
N ASP A 58 -5.40 -5.38 18.27
CA ASP A 58 -6.64 -5.40 19.06
C ASP A 58 -6.75 -4.19 20.01
N ALA A 59 -5.62 -3.75 20.59
CA ALA A 59 -5.61 -2.62 21.52
C ALA A 59 -6.10 -1.32 20.86
N PRO A 60 -6.94 -0.52 21.55
CA PRO A 60 -7.31 0.82 21.11
C PRO A 60 -6.08 1.77 21.15
N GLU A 61 -5.62 2.14 19.96
CA GLU A 61 -4.82 3.31 19.52
C GLU A 61 -3.61 3.85 20.32
N THR A 62 -2.98 3.13 21.26
CA THR A 62 -1.98 3.78 22.14
C THR A 62 -0.48 3.65 21.76
N ARG A 63 -0.07 2.90 20.70
CA ARG A 63 1.38 2.65 20.45
C ARG A 63 1.92 2.84 19.02
N VAL A 64 1.15 3.31 18.05
CA VAL A 64 1.63 3.50 16.67
C VAL A 64 2.11 4.94 16.46
N LYS A 65 3.21 5.15 15.70
CA LYS A 65 3.72 6.49 15.37
C LYS A 65 2.59 7.36 14.84
N GLU A 66 2.22 8.33 15.67
CA GLU A 66 1.15 9.27 15.42
C GLU A 66 1.36 10.00 14.08
N SER A 67 2.59 10.21 13.61
CA SER A 67 2.87 11.00 12.40
C SER A 67 2.41 10.37 11.06
N VAL A 68 2.56 9.06 10.83
CA VAL A 68 2.11 8.42 9.57
C VAL A 68 0.61 8.15 9.61
N ALA A 69 0.11 7.68 10.77
CA ALA A 69 -1.32 7.55 11.01
C ALA A 69 -2.02 8.92 10.87
N ARG A 70 -1.44 9.99 11.44
CA ARG A 70 -1.94 11.37 11.32
C ARG A 70 -1.86 11.88 9.89
N ARG A 71 -0.80 11.61 9.10
CA ARG A 71 -0.81 11.95 7.65
C ARG A 71 -1.93 11.23 6.88
N ALA A 72 -2.18 9.95 7.17
CA ALA A 72 -3.31 9.22 6.56
C ALA A 72 -4.67 9.82 6.99
N THR A 73 -4.78 10.26 8.25
CA THR A 73 -5.99 10.85 8.82
C THR A 73 -6.20 12.30 8.36
N GLU A 74 -5.13 13.11 8.27
CA GLU A 74 -5.08 14.47 7.72
C GLU A 74 -5.44 14.46 6.23
N TRP A 75 -4.92 13.50 5.46
CA TRP A 75 -5.31 13.34 4.06
C TRP A 75 -6.80 13.00 3.91
N ALA A 76 -7.33 12.12 4.75
CA ALA A 76 -8.75 11.77 4.78
C ALA A 76 -9.64 12.96 5.17
N ALA A 77 -9.24 13.72 6.19
CA ALA A 77 -9.93 14.93 6.64
C ALA A 77 -9.92 16.03 5.58
N THR A 78 -8.80 16.20 4.86
CA THR A 78 -8.65 17.21 3.79
C THR A 78 -9.57 16.93 2.59
N ARG A 79 -10.03 15.68 2.39
CA ARG A 79 -10.96 15.33 1.29
C ARG A 79 -12.41 15.07 1.70
N ALA A 80 -12.71 14.91 2.99
CA ALA A 80 -14.09 14.99 3.48
C ALA A 80 -14.74 16.36 3.17
N VAL A 81 -13.93 17.38 2.83
CA VAL A 81 -14.39 18.74 2.47
C VAL A 81 -14.73 18.90 0.97
N VAL A 82 -14.68 17.84 0.14
CA VAL A 82 -15.20 17.95 -1.24
C VAL A 82 -16.73 17.93 -1.21
N ARG A 83 -17.35 19.07 -0.86
CA ARG A 83 -18.75 19.40 -1.15
C ARG A 83 -18.94 19.32 -2.66
N VAL A 84 -19.38 18.17 -3.16
CA VAL A 84 -20.02 18.11 -4.47
C VAL A 84 -21.40 18.75 -4.29
N GLY A 85 -21.55 19.96 -4.85
CA GLY A 85 -22.72 20.81 -4.72
C GLY A 85 -24.03 20.06 -4.96
N SER A 86 -24.94 20.21 -4.00
CA SER A 86 -26.24 19.56 -3.85
C SER A 86 -27.31 19.93 -4.90
N ARG A 87 -26.96 20.45 -6.09
CA ARG A 87 -27.95 20.85 -7.10
C ARG A 87 -28.05 19.98 -8.34
N PHE A 88 -27.11 19.04 -8.54
CA PHE A 88 -27.17 18.09 -9.67
C PHE A 88 -27.17 16.61 -9.25
N GLY A 89 -27.11 16.33 -7.94
CA GLY A 89 -27.00 14.98 -7.40
C GLY A 89 -28.21 14.07 -7.67
N ALA A 90 -29.40 14.60 -7.93
CA ALA A 90 -30.62 13.78 -8.00
C ALA A 90 -30.80 13.02 -9.34
N ARG A 91 -30.23 13.48 -10.47
CA ARG A 91 -30.43 12.80 -11.77
C ARG A 91 -29.28 11.89 -12.22
N VAL A 92 -28.10 12.01 -11.61
CA VAL A 92 -26.94 11.12 -11.86
C VAL A 92 -26.74 10.10 -10.72
N ALA A 93 -27.57 10.16 -9.67
CA ALA A 93 -27.56 9.27 -8.50
C ALA A 93 -27.74 7.78 -8.82
N GLY A 94 -28.12 7.40 -10.04
CA GLY A 94 -28.29 5.99 -10.40
C GLY A 94 -26.99 5.19 -10.55
N ARG A 95 -25.84 5.81 -10.83
CA ARG A 95 -24.61 5.03 -11.15
C ARG A 95 -23.26 5.57 -10.66
N LEU A 96 -23.12 6.84 -10.26
CA LEU A 96 -21.78 7.41 -9.98
C LEU A 96 -21.73 8.43 -8.83
N ALA A 97 -22.64 8.34 -7.85
CA ALA A 97 -22.51 9.09 -6.60
C ALA A 97 -21.54 8.36 -5.67
N VAL A 98 -20.24 8.69 -5.74
CA VAL A 98 -19.30 8.38 -4.65
C VAL A 98 -19.59 9.38 -3.53
N PRO A 99 -20.23 9.00 -2.41
CA PRO A 99 -20.58 9.95 -1.38
C PRO A 99 -19.31 10.42 -0.67
N VAL A 100 -19.34 11.65 -0.16
CA VAL A 100 -18.29 12.28 0.66
C VAL A 100 -17.87 11.43 1.88
N GLY A 101 -18.73 10.50 2.32
CA GLY A 101 -18.40 9.50 3.36
C GLY A 101 -17.26 8.53 3.01
N LEU A 102 -17.06 8.23 1.73
CA LEU A 102 -16.01 7.30 1.30
C LEU A 102 -14.59 7.83 1.62
N ALA A 103 -14.36 9.15 1.61
CA ALA A 103 -13.04 9.72 1.88
C ALA A 103 -12.56 9.51 3.32
N LEU A 104 -13.48 9.57 4.30
CA LEU A 104 -13.17 9.31 5.71
C LEU A 104 -12.96 7.81 5.94
N GLU A 105 -13.79 6.97 5.33
CA GLU A 105 -13.67 5.50 5.40
C GLU A 105 -12.36 4.99 4.78
N PHE A 106 -11.90 5.57 3.67
CA PHE A 106 -10.57 5.30 3.10
C PHE A 106 -9.44 5.66 4.08
N GLY A 107 -9.60 6.72 4.86
CA GLY A 107 -8.64 7.17 5.85
C GLY A 107 -8.46 6.19 7.00
N PHE A 108 -9.58 5.74 7.58
CA PHE A 108 -9.57 4.77 8.67
C PHE A 108 -9.07 3.40 8.21
N ALA A 109 -9.52 2.91 7.05
CA ALA A 109 -9.02 1.66 6.49
C ALA A 109 -7.50 1.70 6.20
N ALA A 110 -7.00 2.83 5.67
CA ALA A 110 -5.57 3.01 5.45
C ALA A 110 -4.78 3.11 6.77
N ARG A 111 -5.31 3.81 7.79
CA ARG A 111 -4.68 3.93 9.11
C ARG A 111 -4.54 2.56 9.79
N ASP A 112 -5.62 1.79 9.80
CA ASP A 112 -5.65 0.43 10.32
C ASP A 112 -4.71 -0.50 9.56
N GLY A 113 -4.73 -0.41 8.23
CA GLY A 113 -3.83 -1.18 7.37
C GLY A 113 -2.36 -0.83 7.59
N VAL A 114 -2.03 0.45 7.77
CA VAL A 114 -0.67 0.92 8.10
C VAL A 114 -0.20 0.32 9.42
N ARG A 115 -1.03 0.40 10.46
CA ARG A 115 -0.74 -0.22 11.76
C ARG A 115 -0.50 -1.71 11.62
N GLU A 116 -1.36 -2.41 10.88
CA GLU A 116 -1.22 -3.84 10.63
C GLU A 116 0.09 -4.18 9.92
N LEU A 117 0.46 -3.47 8.85
CA LEU A 117 1.73 -3.65 8.16
C LEU A 117 2.93 -3.43 9.07
N GLN A 118 2.90 -2.40 9.92
CA GLN A 118 4.00 -2.09 10.84
C GLN A 118 4.19 -3.17 11.90
N VAL A 119 3.09 -3.71 12.45
CA VAL A 119 3.14 -4.83 13.40
C VAL A 119 3.65 -6.10 12.75
N LEU A 120 3.16 -6.44 11.56
CA LEU A 120 3.63 -7.62 10.83
C LEU A 120 5.12 -7.50 10.46
N ALA A 121 5.56 -6.34 9.97
CA ALA A 121 6.97 -6.10 9.66
C ALA A 121 7.86 -6.13 10.92
N GLY A 122 7.44 -5.47 12.00
CA GLY A 122 8.16 -5.49 13.28
C GLY A 122 8.31 -6.92 13.83
N PHE A 123 7.25 -7.73 13.72
CA PHE A 123 7.29 -9.13 14.15
C PHE A 123 8.22 -9.98 13.27
N LEU A 124 8.17 -9.79 11.95
CA LEU A 124 9.09 -10.48 11.04
C LEU A 124 10.55 -10.11 11.31
N VAL A 125 10.84 -8.82 11.53
CA VAL A 125 12.18 -8.33 11.89
C VAL A 125 12.67 -8.99 13.18
N HIS A 126 11.82 -9.05 14.21
CA HIS A 126 12.15 -9.72 15.45
C HIS A 126 12.52 -11.19 15.23
N ARG A 127 11.68 -11.92 14.48
CA ARG A 127 11.90 -13.34 14.17
C ARG A 127 13.21 -13.57 13.41
N LEU A 128 13.51 -12.74 12.40
CA LEU A 128 14.77 -12.83 11.65
C LEU A 128 15.99 -12.66 12.57
N ARG A 129 15.97 -11.65 13.45
CA ARG A 129 17.04 -11.40 14.43
C ARG A 129 17.21 -12.58 15.39
N ALA A 130 16.10 -13.09 15.93
CA ALA A 130 16.11 -14.21 16.86
C ALA A 130 16.67 -15.50 16.22
N ALA A 131 16.47 -15.68 14.91
CA ALA A 131 17.04 -16.78 14.14
C ALA A 131 18.48 -16.53 13.65
N GLY A 132 19.08 -15.36 13.96
CA GLY A 132 20.44 -15.01 13.54
C GLY A 132 20.58 -14.57 12.07
N HIS A 133 19.47 -14.36 11.36
CA HIS A 133 19.49 -13.88 9.97
C HIS A 133 19.70 -12.36 9.90
N PRO A 134 20.47 -11.86 8.91
CA PRO A 134 20.60 -10.43 8.70
C PRO A 134 19.26 -9.81 8.28
N VAL A 135 18.94 -8.65 8.84
CA VAL A 135 17.69 -7.94 8.54
C VAL A 135 17.89 -7.05 7.32
N ASP A 136 17.57 -7.60 6.15
CA ASP A 136 17.49 -6.84 4.90
C ASP A 136 16.14 -6.10 4.79
N ARG A 137 16.18 -4.80 4.48
CA ARG A 137 14.98 -3.94 4.41
C ARG A 137 14.04 -4.38 3.29
N GLU A 138 14.58 -4.72 2.13
CA GLU A 138 13.80 -5.08 0.95
C GLU A 138 13.18 -6.46 1.11
N LEU A 139 13.91 -7.42 1.71
CA LEU A 139 13.36 -8.72 2.12
C LEU A 139 12.12 -8.55 2.99
N VAL A 140 12.23 -7.80 4.08
CA VAL A 140 11.13 -7.58 5.03
C VAL A 140 9.95 -6.90 4.35
N ARG A 141 10.18 -5.87 3.52
CA ARG A 141 9.11 -5.19 2.77
C ARG A 141 8.38 -6.17 1.85
N ARG A 142 9.12 -6.91 1.01
CA ARG A 142 8.52 -7.86 0.05
C ARG A 142 7.77 -8.97 0.77
N ALA A 143 8.37 -9.57 1.79
CA ALA A 143 7.76 -10.64 2.58
C ALA A 143 6.50 -10.15 3.31
N THR A 144 6.55 -9.02 4.01
CA THR A 144 5.41 -8.45 4.73
C THR A 144 4.24 -8.18 3.79
N LEU A 145 4.50 -7.56 2.62
CA LEU A 145 3.45 -7.29 1.64
C LEU A 145 2.89 -8.57 1.02
N ALA A 146 3.71 -9.60 0.79
CA ALA A 146 3.23 -10.90 0.33
C ALA A 146 2.25 -11.51 1.34
N VAL A 147 2.66 -11.57 2.60
CA VAL A 147 1.85 -12.16 3.68
C VAL A 147 0.57 -11.36 3.89
N TYR A 148 0.65 -10.03 3.82
CA TYR A 148 -0.52 -9.18 3.96
C TYR A 148 -1.58 -9.48 2.90
N LEU A 149 -1.16 -9.67 1.65
CA LEU A 149 -2.05 -9.93 0.52
C LEU A 149 -2.55 -11.39 0.50
N GLU A 150 -1.67 -12.35 0.77
CA GLU A 150 -1.94 -13.78 0.57
C GLU A 150 -1.37 -14.63 1.73
N PRO A 151 -1.94 -14.57 2.96
CA PRO A 151 -1.41 -15.25 4.14
C PRO A 151 -1.53 -16.78 4.12
N ALA A 152 -2.04 -17.36 3.04
CA ALA A 152 -2.13 -18.81 2.84
C ALA A 152 -1.09 -19.35 1.85
N ARG A 153 -0.21 -18.49 1.30
CA ARG A 153 0.76 -18.83 0.26
C ARG A 153 2.16 -18.45 0.68
N ARG A 154 3.15 -19.21 0.20
CA ARG A 154 4.57 -18.87 0.37
C ARG A 154 4.84 -17.47 -0.20
N PRO A 155 5.60 -16.60 0.51
CA PRO A 155 5.91 -15.27 0.00
C PRO A 155 6.73 -15.38 -1.29
N ASP A 156 6.22 -14.88 -2.40
CA ASP A 156 7.03 -14.70 -3.60
C ASP A 156 7.94 -13.48 -3.40
N LEU A 157 9.27 -13.61 -3.45
CA LEU A 157 10.17 -12.48 -3.24
C LEU A 157 10.60 -11.77 -4.53
N ARG A 158 10.15 -12.25 -5.69
CA ARG A 158 10.51 -11.68 -7.01
C ARG A 158 9.64 -10.50 -7.40
N THR A 159 8.41 -10.43 -6.90
CA THR A 159 7.52 -9.31 -7.19
C THR A 159 8.05 -8.02 -6.54
N PRO A 160 8.25 -6.92 -7.30
CA PRO A 160 8.72 -5.64 -6.76
C PRO A 160 7.78 -5.04 -5.71
N VAL A 161 8.34 -4.35 -4.71
CA VAL A 161 7.60 -3.69 -3.62
C VAL A 161 6.51 -2.75 -4.16
N ALA A 162 6.84 -1.88 -5.12
CA ALA A 162 5.89 -0.92 -5.67
C ALA A 162 4.62 -1.58 -6.24
N ARG A 163 4.76 -2.74 -6.90
CA ARG A 163 3.63 -3.50 -7.44
C ARG A 163 2.74 -4.05 -6.32
N ARG A 164 3.35 -4.54 -5.23
CA ARG A 164 2.60 -5.03 -4.07
C ARG A 164 1.98 -3.93 -3.24
N ALA A 165 2.67 -2.81 -3.07
CA ALA A 165 2.15 -1.63 -2.40
C ALA A 165 0.89 -1.12 -3.13
N LEU A 166 0.89 -1.13 -4.47
CA LEU A 166 -0.31 -0.82 -5.26
C LEU A 166 -1.44 -1.85 -5.07
N ALA A 167 -1.11 -3.13 -4.95
CA ALA A 167 -2.10 -4.17 -4.66
C ALA A 167 -2.73 -4.00 -3.27
N VAL A 168 -1.91 -3.69 -2.24
CA VAL A 168 -2.40 -3.37 -0.89
C VAL A 168 -3.28 -2.13 -0.90
N ALA A 169 -2.85 -1.06 -1.58
CA ALA A 169 -3.65 0.15 -1.77
C ALA A 169 -5.00 -0.14 -2.43
N ARG A 170 -5.03 -1.07 -3.40
CA ARG A 170 -6.28 -1.52 -4.02
C ARG A 170 -7.16 -2.30 -3.03
N VAL A 171 -6.58 -3.18 -2.22
CA VAL A 171 -7.32 -3.91 -1.16
C VAL A 171 -7.94 -2.92 -0.18
N TRP A 172 -7.18 -1.96 0.35
CA TRP A 172 -7.71 -0.92 1.25
C TRP A 172 -8.80 -0.09 0.59
N SER A 173 -8.72 0.12 -0.73
CA SER A 173 -9.74 0.85 -1.46
C SER A 173 -11.07 0.08 -1.62
N VAL A 174 -11.03 -1.25 -1.54
CA VAL A 174 -12.23 -2.10 -1.67
C VAL A 174 -12.77 -2.44 -0.29
N ASP A 175 -11.89 -2.69 0.67
CA ASP A 175 -12.21 -3.06 2.06
C ASP A 175 -12.60 -1.85 2.93
N ALA A 176 -12.65 -0.62 2.38
CA ALA A 176 -13.26 0.54 3.04
C ALA A 176 -14.77 0.37 3.28
N ILE A 177 -15.41 -0.59 2.61
CA ILE A 177 -16.77 -1.03 2.91
C ILE A 177 -16.72 -1.86 4.19
N PRO A 178 -17.51 -1.54 5.24
CA PRO A 178 -17.41 -2.18 6.55
C PRO A 178 -17.63 -3.70 6.43
N LEU A 179 -16.51 -4.44 6.40
CA LEU A 179 -16.53 -5.87 6.61
C LEU A 179 -16.90 -6.13 8.06
N THR A 180 -17.66 -7.22 8.29
CA THR A 180 -17.91 -7.69 9.66
C THR A 180 -16.58 -7.87 10.38
N ASP A 181 -16.46 -7.30 11.57
CA ASP A 181 -15.25 -7.30 12.42
C ASP A 181 -14.59 -8.69 12.52
N ARG A 182 -15.40 -9.75 12.64
CA ARG A 182 -14.95 -11.15 12.66
C ARG A 182 -14.05 -11.57 11.49
N ARG A 183 -14.39 -11.17 10.25
CA ARG A 183 -13.60 -11.53 9.05
C ARG A 183 -12.26 -10.82 9.04
N ARG A 184 -12.24 -9.56 9.49
CA ARG A 184 -11.01 -8.77 9.63
C ARG A 184 -10.09 -9.41 10.65
N GLN A 185 -10.61 -9.70 11.84
CA GLN A 185 -9.87 -10.41 12.91
C GLN A 185 -9.32 -11.76 12.44
N GLN A 186 -10.11 -12.55 11.71
CA GLN A 186 -9.65 -13.84 11.18
C GLN A 186 -8.49 -13.68 10.18
N ARG A 187 -8.55 -12.69 9.27
CA ARG A 187 -7.44 -12.42 8.34
C ARG A 187 -6.19 -11.96 9.08
N THR A 188 -6.35 -11.07 10.06
CA THR A 188 -5.24 -10.57 10.88
C THR A 188 -4.56 -11.71 11.64
N ARG A 189 -5.33 -12.58 12.30
CA ARG A 189 -4.79 -13.80 12.95
C ARG A 189 -4.06 -14.70 11.96
N ALA A 190 -4.65 -14.96 10.79
CA ALA A 190 -4.01 -15.77 9.76
C ALA A 190 -2.66 -15.19 9.30
N ARG A 191 -2.54 -13.85 9.16
CA ARG A 191 -1.29 -13.17 8.81
C ARG A 191 -0.23 -13.33 9.90
N VAL A 192 -0.61 -13.11 11.17
CA VAL A 192 0.31 -13.27 12.31
C VAL A 192 0.76 -14.72 12.45
N ASP A 193 -0.16 -15.68 12.39
CA ASP A 193 0.14 -17.11 12.46
C ASP A 193 1.04 -17.56 11.31
N PHE A 194 0.83 -17.00 10.12
CA PHE A 194 1.69 -17.26 8.98
C PHE A 194 3.11 -16.79 9.25
N ILE A 195 3.30 -15.54 9.71
CA ILE A 195 4.62 -15.05 10.10
C ILE A 195 5.21 -15.90 11.21
N ALA A 196 4.44 -16.38 12.18
CA ALA A 196 4.95 -17.20 13.28
C ALA A 196 5.47 -18.57 12.82
N ARG A 197 4.82 -19.17 11.81
CA ARG A 197 5.21 -20.49 11.25
C ARG A 197 6.15 -20.41 10.05
N LEU A 198 6.48 -19.22 9.59
CA LEU A 198 7.34 -19.03 8.42
C LEU A 198 8.72 -19.65 8.68
N ASP A 199 9.16 -20.50 7.75
CA ASP A 199 10.52 -21.01 7.70
C ASP A 199 11.46 -19.90 7.25
N LEU A 200 12.28 -19.41 8.17
CA LEU A 200 13.13 -18.24 7.96
C LEU A 200 14.39 -18.58 7.17
N ASP A 201 14.87 -19.83 7.26
CA ASP A 201 16.02 -20.29 6.49
C ASP A 201 15.66 -20.37 5.01
N VAL A 202 14.49 -20.95 4.71
CA VAL A 202 13.94 -21.00 3.35
C VAL A 202 13.66 -19.60 2.82
N LEU A 203 13.06 -18.72 3.63
CA LEU A 203 12.80 -17.33 3.22
C LEU A 203 14.11 -16.58 2.90
N HIS A 204 15.13 -16.72 3.74
CA HIS A 204 16.42 -16.06 3.55
C HIS A 204 17.16 -16.62 2.34
N HIS A 205 17.13 -17.93 2.13
CA HIS A 205 17.69 -18.58 0.94
C HIS A 205 17.02 -18.08 -0.34
N ASP A 206 15.69 -18.03 -0.38
CA ASP A 206 14.94 -17.49 -1.52
C ASP A 206 15.31 -16.03 -1.81
N TRP A 207 15.53 -15.23 -0.76
CA TRP A 207 15.93 -13.84 -0.89
C TRP A 207 17.30 -13.71 -1.56
N VAL A 208 18.29 -14.46 -1.10
CA VAL A 208 19.64 -14.45 -1.69
C VAL A 208 19.60 -14.86 -3.16
N LEU A 209 18.79 -15.87 -3.52
CA LEU A 209 18.60 -16.26 -4.92
C LEU A 209 17.90 -15.18 -5.74
N ALA A 210 16.88 -14.53 -5.19
CA ALA A 210 16.14 -13.48 -5.90
C ALA A 210 16.99 -12.22 -6.10
N SER A 211 17.76 -11.81 -5.10
CA SER A 211 18.61 -10.62 -5.16
C SER A 211 19.80 -10.80 -6.09
N ALA A 212 20.34 -12.02 -6.21
CA ALA A 212 21.40 -12.33 -7.17
C ALA A 212 20.95 -12.16 -8.65
N VAL A 213 19.66 -12.38 -8.94
CA VAL A 213 19.09 -12.21 -10.29
C VAL A 213 18.82 -10.73 -10.61
N ASP A 214 18.53 -9.91 -9.60
CA ASP A 214 18.20 -8.48 -9.76
C ASP A 214 19.44 -7.62 -10.13
N VAL A 215 20.66 -8.13 -9.91
CA VAL A 215 21.93 -7.45 -10.30
C VAL A 215 22.12 -7.36 -11.84
N GLY A 216 21.21 -7.95 -12.62
CA GLY A 216 21.19 -7.86 -14.08
C GLY A 216 20.56 -6.59 -14.66
N ASP A 217 19.95 -5.72 -13.84
CA ASP A 217 19.40 -4.45 -14.33
C ASP A 217 20.54 -3.43 -14.51
N VAL A 218 21.28 -3.62 -15.61
CA VAL A 218 22.34 -2.71 -16.08
C VAL A 218 21.72 -1.32 -16.14
N PRO A 219 22.23 -0.32 -15.40
CA PRO A 219 21.75 1.04 -15.54
C PRO A 219 21.89 1.42 -17.01
N HIS A 220 20.78 1.83 -17.62
CA HIS A 220 20.77 2.44 -18.94
C HIS A 220 21.80 3.57 -18.89
N ARG A 221 23.02 3.30 -19.38
CA ARG A 221 24.05 4.32 -19.51
C ARG A 221 23.44 5.32 -20.49
N PRO A 222 23.13 6.56 -20.08
CA PRO A 222 22.68 7.54 -21.04
C PRO A 222 23.77 7.63 -22.09
N HIS A 223 23.42 7.41 -23.37
CA HIS A 223 24.34 7.70 -24.45
C HIS A 223 24.82 9.14 -24.27
N PRO A 224 26.13 9.40 -24.26
CA PRO A 224 26.62 10.77 -24.26
C PRO A 224 26.02 11.46 -25.51
N PRO A 225 25.45 12.67 -25.37
CA PRO A 225 24.95 13.41 -26.51
C PRO A 225 26.15 13.74 -27.42
N GLY A 226 26.33 13.01 -28.51
CA GLY A 226 27.42 13.28 -29.45
C GLY A 226 27.81 12.17 -30.43
N GLU A 227 27.45 10.90 -30.21
CA GLU A 227 27.74 9.85 -31.19
C GLU A 227 26.67 9.77 -32.28
N LEU A 228 26.90 10.52 -33.36
CA LEU A 228 26.25 10.28 -34.64
C LEU A 228 26.64 8.88 -35.15
N PRO A 229 25.70 8.09 -35.67
CA PRO A 229 26.00 6.78 -36.24
C PRO A 229 26.96 6.94 -37.43
N PRO A 230 27.94 6.04 -37.60
CA PRO A 230 28.86 6.07 -38.73
C PRO A 230 28.06 5.96 -40.03
N GLY A 231 28.30 6.93 -40.93
CA GLY A 231 27.64 7.03 -42.22
C GLY A 231 27.76 5.74 -43.02
N ARG A 232 26.65 5.33 -43.64
CA ARG A 232 26.67 4.30 -44.68
C ARG A 232 27.51 4.82 -45.86
N PRO A 233 28.48 4.05 -46.36
CA PRO A 233 29.07 4.33 -47.66
C PRO A 233 28.04 4.02 -48.75
N ASP A 234 27.96 4.91 -49.73
CA ASP A 234 27.22 4.76 -50.99
C ASP A 234 27.84 3.67 -51.89
#